data_AF-A0A3B1DH92-F1
#
_entry.id   AF-A0A3B1DH92-F1
#
_cell.length_a   1.000
_cell.length_b   1.000
_cell.length_c   1.000
_cell.angle_alpha   90.00
_cell.angle_beta   90.00
_cell.angle_gamma   90.00
#
_symmetry.space_group_name_H-M   'P 1'
#
loop_
_entity.id
_entity.type
_entity.pdbx_description
1 polymer ?
#
loop_
_entity_poly.entity_id
_entity_poly.type
_entity_poly.pdbx_seq_one_letter_code
_entity_poly.pdbx_strand_id
1 'polypeptide(L)' 'YAVDRNPYKQGRFLPGSRIPICHPDKIKETKPDYLLILPWNLREEIMDQMAFIREWNGRFVVPIPKLQVFS' A
#
# COMPACT_ATOMS: atom_id res chain seq x y z
N TYR A 1 -4.20 7.30 -3.44
CA TYR A 1 -3.41 7.86 -2.33
C TYR A 1 -2.27 6.90 -2.04
N ALA A 2 -1.26 7.33 -1.29
CA ALA A 2 -0.22 6.45 -0.75
C ALA A 2 -0.39 6.38 0.76
N VAL A 3 0.11 5.33 1.40
CA VAL A 3 0.19 5.23 2.85
C VAL A 3 1.64 5.04 3.29
N ASP A 4 2.00 5.64 4.41
CA ASP A 4 3.31 5.47 5.03
C ASP A 4 3.18 5.55 6.56
N ARG A 5 3.86 4.64 7.26
CA ARG A 5 3.86 4.59 8.73
C ARG A 5 4.63 5.75 9.35
N ASN A 6 5.57 6.36 8.63
CA ASN A 6 6.33 7.49 9.12
C ASN A 6 5.42 8.73 9.26
N PRO A 7 5.15 9.20 10.50
CA PRO A 7 4.24 10.33 10.73
C PRO A 7 4.67 11.61 10.01
N TYR A 8 5.98 11.82 9.82
CA TYR A 8 6.51 13.03 9.18
C TYR A 8 6.13 13.15 7.70
N LYS A 9 5.79 12.04 7.05
CA LYS A 9 5.35 12.03 5.65
C LYS A 9 3.85 12.22 5.49
N GLN A 10 3.06 11.94 6.53
CA GLN A 10 1.61 12.02 6.48
C GLN A 10 1.14 13.47 6.32
N GLY A 11 0.07 13.69 5.55
CA GLY A 11 -0.41 15.03 5.20
C GLY A 11 0.44 15.74 4.14
N ARG A 12 1.53 15.13 3.67
CA ARG A 12 2.31 15.60 2.52
C ARG A 12 1.93 14.84 1.24
N PHE A 13 2.63 15.15 0.17
CA PHE A 13 2.42 14.53 -1.14
C PHE A 13 3.71 13.87 -1.62
N LEU A 14 3.56 12.79 -2.40
CA LEU A 14 4.68 12.21 -3.13
C LEU A 14 5.24 13.24 -4.13
N PRO A 15 6.58 13.35 -4.26
CA PRO A 15 7.20 14.25 -5.20
C PRO A 15 6.86 13.86 -6.64
N GLY A 16 6.64 14.85 -7.52
CA GLY A 16 6.25 14.64 -8.91
C GLY A 16 4.78 14.29 -9.10
N SER A 17 4.36 13.10 -8.66
CA SER A 17 2.99 12.61 -8.86
C SER A 17 1.93 13.36 -8.06
N ARG A 18 2.33 14.05 -6.99
CA ARG A 18 1.45 14.78 -6.06
C ARG A 18 0.34 13.89 -5.47
N ILE A 19 0.61 12.60 -5.30
CA ILE A 19 -0.31 11.68 -4.63
C ILE A 19 -0.26 11.95 -3.11
N PRO A 20 -1.40 12.15 -2.42
CA PRO A 20 -1.40 12.41 -0.99
C PRO A 20 -0.92 11.19 -0.19
N ILE A 21 -0.15 11.45 0.86
CA ILE A 21 0.37 10.44 1.79
C ILE A 21 -0.49 10.44 3.06
N CYS A 22 -1.12 9.30 3.35
CA CYS A 22 -2.04 9.08 4.46
C CYS A 22 -1.46 8.10 5.50
N HIS A 23 -2.11 8.01 6.66
CA HIS A 23 -1.87 6.93 7.62
C HIS A 23 -2.38 5.59 7.04
N PRO A 24 -1.75 4.43 7.34
CA PRO A 24 -2.20 3.12 6.88
C PRO A 24 -3.66 2.76 7.18
N ASP A 25 -4.27 3.32 8.23
CA ASP A 25 -5.68 3.07 8.56
C ASP A 25 -6.64 3.47 7.44
N LYS A 26 -6.22 4.38 6.54
CA LYS A 26 -6.99 4.76 5.35
C LYS A 26 -7.35 3.56 4.46
N ILE A 27 -6.55 2.49 4.51
CA ILE A 27 -6.81 1.24 3.77
C ILE A 27 -8.11 0.60 4.27
N LYS A 28 -8.34 0.55 5.59
CA LYS A 28 -9.55 -0.05 6.18
C LYS A 28 -10.80 0.77 5.87
N GLU A 29 -10.65 2.10 5.82
CA GLU A 29 -11.76 3.00 5.47
C GLU A 29 -12.19 2.85 4.01
N THR A 30 -11.22 2.78 3.10
CA THR A 30 -11.47 2.84 1.66
C THR A 30 -11.59 1.48 0.98
N LYS A 31 -11.14 0.41 1.64
CA LYS A 31 -11.20 -0.99 1.18
C LYS A 31 -10.79 -1.14 -0.29
N PRO A 32 -9.54 -0.78 -0.66
CA PRO A 32 -9.10 -0.82 -2.05
C PRO A 32 -9.07 -2.26 -2.59
N ASP A 33 -9.38 -2.42 -3.88
CA ASP A 33 -9.24 -3.70 -4.59
C ASP A 33 -7.78 -4.15 -4.71
N TYR A 34 -6.86 -3.17 -4.82
CA TYR A 34 -5.44 -3.42 -4.99
C TYR A 34 -4.58 -2.53 -4.09
N LEU A 35 -3.56 -3.14 -3.47
CA LEU A 35 -2.51 -2.47 -2.72
C LEU A 35 -1.17 -2.65 -3.45
N LEU A 36 -0.68 -1.58 -4.07
CA LEU A 36 0.61 -1.56 -4.77
C LEU A 36 1.76 -1.43 -3.77
N ILE A 37 2.66 -2.41 -3.76
CA ILE A 37 3.86 -2.43 -2.93
C ILE A 37 5.04 -1.91 -3.76
N LEU A 38 5.42 -0.65 -3.51
CA LEU A 38 6.60 -0.04 -4.12
C LEU A 38 7.93 -0.55 -3.51
N PRO A 39 8.10 -0.66 -2.18
CA PRO A 39 9.30 -1.25 -1.59
C PRO A 39 9.21 -2.79 -1.66
N TRP A 40 9.41 -3.32 -2.87
CA TRP A 40 9.33 -4.76 -3.19
C TRP A 40 10.24 -5.63 -2.31
N ASN A 41 11.33 -5.07 -1.78
CA ASN A 41 12.24 -5.73 -0.86
C ASN A 41 11.60 -6.03 0.52
N LEU A 42 10.52 -5.34 0.88
CA LEU A 42 9.75 -5.54 2.12
C LEU A 42 8.38 -6.18 1.86
N ARG A 43 8.16 -6.77 0.68
CA ARG A 43 6.83 -7.25 0.27
C ARG A 43 6.20 -8.21 1.28
N GLU A 44 6.97 -9.16 1.84
CA GLU A 44 6.46 -10.19 2.74
C GLU A 44 5.99 -9.58 4.05
N GLU A 45 6.83 -8.74 4.66
CA GLU A 45 6.48 -8.00 5.88
C GLU A 45 5.24 -7.11 5.67
N ILE A 46 5.17 -6.40 4.53
CA ILE A 46 4.02 -5.54 4.22
C ILE A 46 2.75 -6.36 4.01
N MET A 47 2.84 -7.50 3.30
CA MET A 47 1.71 -8.40 3.08
C MET A 47 1.19 -8.97 4.40
N ASP A 48 2.08 -9.33 5.33
CA ASP A 48 1.69 -9.81 6.66
C ASP A 48 1.02 -8.71 7.48
N GLN A 49 1.61 -7.51 7.51
CA GLN A 49 1.06 -6.36 8.24
C GLN A 49 -0.28 -5.87 7.69
N MET A 50 -0.52 -6.08 6.40
CA MET A 50 -1.72 -5.64 5.69
C MET A 50 -2.63 -6.81 5.31
N ALA A 51 -2.45 -7.99 5.90
CA ALA A 51 -3.19 -9.21 5.54
C ALA A 51 -4.72 -9.04 5.65
N PHE A 52 -5.19 -8.10 6.48
CA PHE A 52 -6.59 -7.74 6.65
C PHE A 52 -7.28 -7.31 5.35
N ILE A 53 -6.54 -6.89 4.30
CA ILE A 53 -7.19 -6.52 3.03
C ILE A 53 -7.92 -7.69 2.35
N ARG A 54 -7.56 -8.93 2.71
CA ARG A 54 -8.22 -10.14 2.23
C ARG A 54 -9.67 -10.24 2.69
N GLU A 55 -10.04 -9.59 3.80
CA GLU A 55 -11.41 -9.59 4.33
C GLU A 55 -12.44 -9.02 3.34
N TRP A 56 -11.99 -8.20 2.39
CA TRP A 56 -12.82 -7.68 1.30
C TRP A 56 -12.31 -8.07 -0.10
N ASN A 57 -11.54 -9.15 -0.21
CA ASN A 57 -10.92 -9.63 -1.45
C ASN A 57 -9.91 -8.67 -2.10
N GLY A 58 -9.33 -7.76 -1.30
CA GLY A 58 -8.22 -6.92 -1.75
C GLY A 58 -6.98 -7.75 -2.09
N ARG A 59 -6.20 -7.30 -3.07
CA ARG A 59 -5.03 -8.01 -3.60
C ARG A 59 -3.78 -7.15 -3.51
N PHE A 60 -2.63 -7.77 -3.34
CA PHE A 60 -1.34 -7.07 -3.40
C PHE A 60 -0.79 -7.09 -4.82
N VAL A 61 -0.13 -5.99 -5.20
CA VAL A 61 0.56 -5.86 -6.49
C VAL A 61 2.01 -5.51 -6.25
N VAL A 62 2.93 -6.28 -6.85
CA VAL A 62 4.36 -5.99 -6.84
C VAL A 62 4.78 -5.77 -8.30
N PRO A 63 5.29 -4.59 -8.67
CA PRO A 63 5.50 -4.24 -10.09
C PRO A 63 6.84 -4.77 -10.65
N ILE A 64 7.81 -5.12 -9.79
CA ILE A 64 9.16 -5.52 -10.20
C ILE A 64 9.63 -6.78 -9.48
N PRO A 65 10.47 -7.63 -10.11
CA PRO A 65 11.03 -7.51 -11.46
C PRO A 65 10.04 -7.83 -12.60
N LYS A 66 8.92 -8.47 -12.28
CA LYS A 66 7.75 -8.63 -13.17
C LYS A 66 6.50 -8.31 -12.37
N LEU A 67 5.45 -7.87 -13.06
CA LEU A 67 4.16 -7.63 -12.42
C LEU A 67 3.62 -8.93 -11.83
N GLN A 68 3.41 -8.94 -10.52
CA GLN A 68 2.82 -10.06 -9.78
C GLN A 68 1.64 -9.57 -8.96
N VAL A 69 0.59 -10.40 -8.91
CA VAL A 69 -0.61 -10.15 -8.12
C VAL A 69 -0.75 -11.27 -7.10
N PHE A 70 -0.92 -10.92 -5.83
CA PHE A 70 -1.10 -11.86 -4.73
C PHE A 70 -2.46 -11.66 -4.10
N SER A 71 -3.16 -12.77 -3.85
CA SER A 71 -4.40 -12.82 -3.07
C SER A 71 -4.10 -12.96 -1.58
#